data_AF-A0A355AY20-F1
#
_entry.id   AF-A0A355AY20-F1
#
_cell.length_a   1.000
_cell.length_b   1.000
_cell.length_c   1.000
_cell.angle_alpha   90.00
_cell.angle_beta   90.00
_cell.angle_gamma   90.00
#
_symmetry.space_group_name_H-M   'P 1'
#
loop_
_entity.id
_entity.type
_entity.pdbx_description
1 polymer ?
#
loop_
_entity_poly.entity_id
_entity_poly.type
_entity_poly.pdbx_seq_one_letter_code
_entity_poly.pdbx_strand_id
1 'polypeptide(L)'
;MMRAAPGSATDAKLEHVAAWHGSDVYNCRERLALELAERMTHTRRTVTESFFGRLQREFSDEDLEELAVVIALENFRSEFNPVFSVESGESCTMPWQPPKPRLMRARRPRQPHARACIRYRGATIMRLP
;
A
#
# COMPACT_ATOMS: atom_id res chain seq x y z
N MET A 1 -6.41 16.14 -12.32
CA MET A 1 -6.41 16.70 -10.95
C MET A 1 -7.24 15.78 -10.10
N MET A 2 -6.63 15.16 -9.10
CA MET A 2 -7.30 14.29 -8.12
C MET A 2 -8.35 15.13 -7.39
N ARG A 3 -9.64 14.81 -7.55
CA ARG A 3 -10.68 15.48 -6.76
C ARG A 3 -10.49 14.98 -5.34
N ALA A 4 -10.20 15.87 -4.40
CA ALA A 4 -10.29 15.54 -3.00
C ALA A 4 -11.71 15.03 -2.74
N ALA A 5 -11.85 13.73 -2.45
CA ALA A 5 -13.12 13.18 -2.03
C ALA A 5 -13.59 13.97 -0.79
N PRO A 6 -14.86 14.42 -0.73
CA PRO A 6 -15.38 15.11 0.44
C PRO A 6 -15.36 14.15 1.63
N GLY A 7 -14.41 14.35 2.54
CA GLY A 7 -14.23 13.56 3.76
C GLY A 7 -12.75 13.44 4.13
N SER A 8 -12.18 14.46 4.77
CA SER A 8 -10.94 14.25 5.51
C SER A 8 -11.18 13.15 6.55
N ALA A 9 -10.20 12.28 6.77
CA ALA A 9 -10.27 11.33 7.87
C ALA A 9 -10.53 12.10 9.18
N THR A 10 -11.49 11.62 9.98
CA THR A 10 -11.73 12.14 11.33
C THR A 10 -10.63 11.67 12.27
N ASP A 11 -10.39 12.37 13.37
CA ASP A 11 -9.39 11.97 14.37
C ASP A 11 -9.61 10.53 14.86
N ALA A 12 -10.87 10.15 15.10
CA ALA A 12 -11.23 8.77 15.45
C ALA A 12 -10.83 7.75 14.36
N LYS A 13 -10.97 8.10 13.08
CA LYS A 13 -10.50 7.25 11.98
C LYS A 13 -8.98 7.23 11.86
N LEU A 14 -8.28 8.29 12.25
CA LEU A 14 -6.82 8.30 12.25
C LEU A 14 -6.27 7.44 13.40
N GLU A 15 -6.84 7.55 14.59
CA GLU A 15 -6.45 6.77 15.78
C GLU A 15 -6.65 5.26 15.58
N HIS A 16 -7.72 4.87 14.89
CA HIS A 16 -8.05 3.47 14.67
C HIS A 16 -7.41 2.83 13.43
N VAL A 17 -6.66 3.59 12.61
CA VAL A 17 -6.18 3.11 11.30
C VAL A 17 -5.23 1.93 11.41
N ALA A 18 -4.39 1.89 12.44
CA ALA A 18 -3.46 0.78 12.67
C ALA A 18 -4.19 -0.52 13.07
N ALA A 19 -5.40 -0.43 13.60
CA ALA A 19 -6.22 -1.54 14.07
C ALA A 19 -7.56 -1.65 13.33
N TRP A 20 -7.61 -1.20 12.08
CA TRP A 20 -8.86 -1.02 11.33
C TRP A 20 -9.70 -2.30 11.19
N HIS A 21 -9.06 -3.48 11.14
CA HIS A 21 -9.73 -4.79 11.06
C HIS A 21 -10.76 -5.00 12.19
N GLY A 22 -10.44 -4.52 13.39
CA GLY A 22 -11.28 -4.64 14.59
C GLY A 22 -12.04 -3.37 14.93
N SER A 23 -11.97 -2.33 14.11
CA SER A 23 -12.58 -1.03 14.40
C SER A 23 -13.93 -0.87 13.72
N ASP A 24 -14.93 -0.41 14.48
CA ASP A 24 -16.29 -0.17 13.98
C ASP A 24 -16.47 1.24 13.41
N VAL A 25 -15.43 2.07 13.42
CA VAL A 25 -15.47 3.46 12.88
C VAL A 25 -15.45 3.52 11.35
N TYR A 26 -15.19 2.38 10.69
CA TYR A 26 -15.13 2.28 9.23
C TYR A 26 -16.33 1.51 8.68
N ASN A 27 -16.94 2.07 7.64
CA ASN A 27 -17.99 1.39 6.93
C ASN A 27 -17.43 0.28 6.01
N CYS A 28 -18.33 -0.48 5.36
CA CYS A 28 -17.97 -1.59 4.47
C CYS A 28 -17.03 -1.15 3.33
N ARG A 29 -17.35 -0.03 2.66
CA ARG A 29 -16.57 0.50 1.54
C ARG A 29 -15.17 0.93 1.98
N GLU A 30 -15.05 1.59 3.13
CA GLU A 30 -13.77 2.01 3.72
C GLU A 30 -12.91 0.81 4.12
N ARG A 31 -13.50 -0.22 4.73
CA ARG A 31 -12.80 -1.47 5.07
C ARG A 31 -12.25 -2.17 3.82
N LEU A 32 -13.00 -2.17 2.71
CA LEU A 32 -12.51 -2.72 1.45
C LEU A 32 -11.33 -1.92 0.87
N ALA A 33 -11.36 -0.59 0.96
CA ALA A 33 -10.24 0.25 0.54
C ALA A 33 -8.98 0.00 1.38
N LEU A 34 -9.12 -0.13 2.70
CA LEU A 34 -8.02 -0.47 3.61
C LEU A 34 -7.49 -1.89 3.34
N GLU A 35 -8.36 -2.86 3.06
CA GLU A 35 -7.96 -4.22 2.68
C GLU A 35 -7.19 -4.23 1.36
N LEU A 36 -7.61 -3.43 0.38
CA LEU A 36 -6.90 -3.25 -0.90
C LEU A 36 -5.52 -2.63 -0.68
N ALA A 37 -5.43 -1.57 0.12
CA ALA A 37 -4.16 -0.94 0.49
C ALA A 37 -3.19 -1.95 1.11
N GLU A 38 -3.62 -2.71 2.11
CA GLU A 38 -2.78 -3.76 2.71
C GLU A 38 -2.34 -4.83 1.70
N ARG A 39 -3.22 -5.25 0.78
CA ARG A 39 -2.90 -6.25 -0.24
C ARG A 39 -1.92 -5.73 -1.30
N MET A 40 -1.99 -4.44 -1.64
CA MET A 40 -1.05 -3.81 -2.59
C MET A 40 0.31 -3.47 -1.96
N THR A 41 0.34 -3.13 -0.67
CA THR A 41 1.58 -2.79 0.05
C THR A 41 2.35 -4.02 0.51
N HIS A 42 1.66 -5.08 0.98
CA HIS A 42 2.33 -6.29 1.43
C HIS A 42 2.56 -7.28 0.29
N THR A 43 3.81 -7.40 -0.17
CA THR A 43 4.25 -8.29 -1.28
C THR A 43 3.89 -9.77 -1.14
N ARG A 44 3.46 -10.23 0.05
CA ARG A 44 3.00 -11.60 0.30
C ARG A 44 1.49 -11.78 0.17
N ARG A 45 0.75 -10.69 0.00
CA ARG A 45 -0.69 -10.69 -0.17
C ARG A 45 -0.99 -10.46 -1.65
N THR A 46 -2.05 -11.10 -2.11
CA THR A 46 -2.48 -11.00 -3.51
C THR A 46 -3.90 -10.47 -3.54
N VAL A 47 -4.19 -9.61 -4.51
CA VAL A 47 -5.55 -9.23 -4.87
C VAL A 47 -6.16 -10.43 -5.61
N THR A 48 -6.99 -11.20 -4.91
CA THR A 48 -7.66 -12.37 -5.50
C THR A 48 -8.87 -11.92 -6.31
N GLU A 49 -9.25 -12.67 -7.34
CA GLU A 49 -10.46 -12.37 -8.13
C GLU A 49 -11.72 -12.24 -7.26
N SER A 50 -11.86 -13.13 -6.26
CA SER A 50 -12.96 -13.08 -5.30
C SER A 50 -13.01 -11.79 -4.49
N PHE A 51 -11.85 -11.23 -4.16
CA PHE A 51 -11.75 -9.95 -3.44
C PHE A 51 -12.01 -8.78 -4.39
N PHE A 52 -11.48 -8.84 -5.61
CA PHE A 52 -11.75 -7.83 -6.63
C PHE A 52 -13.24 -7.75 -6.98
N GLY A 53 -13.94 -8.89 -7.04
CA GLY A 53 -15.40 -8.92 -7.20
C GLY A 53 -16.19 -8.36 -6.01
N ARG A 54 -15.59 -8.24 -4.81
CA ARG A 54 -16.17 -7.47 -3.68
C ARG A 54 -16.00 -5.97 -3.91
N LEU A 55 -14.82 -5.56 -4.40
CA LEU A 55 -14.51 -4.17 -4.71
C LEU A 55 -15.45 -3.62 -5.81
N GLN A 56 -15.63 -4.35 -6.91
CA GLN A 56 -16.49 -3.91 -8.02
C GLN A 56 -17.99 -3.76 -7.67
N ARG A 57 -18.42 -4.32 -6.53
CA ARG A 57 -19.79 -4.12 -6.04
C ARG A 57 -19.97 -2.79 -5.29
N GLU A 58 -18.89 -2.27 -4.72
CA GLU A 58 -18.92 -1.08 -3.87
C GLU A 58 -18.31 0.15 -4.53
N PHE A 59 -17.49 -0.03 -5.57
CA PHE A 59 -16.75 1.04 -6.27
C PHE A 59 -17.03 0.99 -7.77
N SER A 60 -17.03 2.16 -8.43
CA SER A 60 -16.98 2.24 -9.88
C SER A 60 -15.58 1.85 -10.40
N ASP A 61 -15.46 1.52 -11.69
CA ASP A 61 -14.14 1.23 -12.28
C ASP A 61 -13.20 2.45 -12.19
N GLU A 62 -13.73 3.67 -12.36
CA GLU A 62 -12.98 4.92 -12.22
C GLU A 62 -12.51 5.13 -10.76
N ASP A 63 -13.38 4.87 -9.78
CA ASP A 63 -13.03 4.96 -8.36
C ASP A 63 -11.92 3.95 -8.00
N LEU A 64 -11.97 2.73 -8.56
CA LEU A 64 -10.96 1.70 -8.30
C LEU A 64 -9.62 2.02 -8.95
N GLU A 65 -9.63 2.57 -10.16
CA GLU A 65 -8.42 3.06 -10.83
C GLU A 65 -7.76 4.17 -10.00
N GLU A 66 -8.53 5.19 -9.60
CA GLU A 66 -8.03 6.29 -8.78
C GLU A 66 -7.50 5.79 -7.44
N LEU A 67 -8.24 4.93 -6.74
CA LEU A 67 -7.83 4.34 -5.47
C LEU A 67 -6.52 3.55 -5.61
N ALA A 68 -6.39 2.71 -6.64
CA ALA A 68 -5.18 1.93 -6.89
C ALA A 68 -3.98 2.81 -7.20
N VAL A 69 -4.17 3.90 -7.96
CA VAL A 69 -3.12 4.88 -8.28
C VAL A 69 -2.62 5.56 -7.01
N VAL A 70 -3.52 6.00 -6.13
CA VAL A 70 -3.13 6.65 -4.87
C VAL A 70 -2.35 5.71 -3.96
N ILE A 71 -2.80 4.46 -3.81
CA ILE A 71 -2.10 3.44 -3.03
C ILE A 71 -0.71 3.17 -3.62
N ALA A 72 -0.61 3.03 -4.94
CA ALA A 72 0.66 2.81 -5.62
C ALA A 72 1.64 3.97 -5.43
N LEU A 73 1.16 5.22 -5.51
CA LEU A 73 1.97 6.41 -5.30
C LEU A 73 2.53 6.50 -3.87
N GLU A 74 1.73 6.13 -2.87
CA GLU A 74 2.19 6.14 -1.48
C GLU A 74 3.21 5.03 -1.20
N ASN A 75 3.00 3.84 -1.78
CA ASN A 75 4.00 2.78 -1.76
C ASN A 75 5.31 3.23 -2.42
N PHE A 76 5.24 3.93 -3.55
CA PHE A 76 6.43 4.51 -4.19
C PHE A 76 7.14 5.50 -3.27
N ARG A 77 6.40 6.43 -2.65
CA ARG A 77 6.96 7.42 -1.71
C ARG A 77 7.64 6.75 -0.51
N SER A 78 7.11 5.64 -0.01
CA SER A 78 7.70 4.91 1.13
C SER A 78 9.11 4.37 0.84
N GLU A 79 9.42 4.07 -0.43
CA GLU A 79 10.75 3.59 -0.85
C GLU A 79 11.61 4.72 -1.43
N PHE A 80 10.99 5.72 -2.08
CA PHE A 80 11.68 6.85 -2.69
C PHE A 80 12.18 7.88 -1.66
N ASN A 81 11.32 8.27 -0.71
CA ASN A 81 11.64 9.33 0.25
C ASN A 81 12.89 9.02 1.12
N PRO A 82 13.09 7.78 1.61
CA PRO A 82 14.31 7.43 2.35
C PRO A 82 15.60 7.57 1.56
N VAL A 83 15.57 7.38 0.23
CA VAL A 83 16.78 7.52 -0.64
C VAL A 83 17.31 8.95 -0.61
N PHE A 84 16.41 9.93 -0.50
CA PHE A 84 16.75 11.35 -0.49
C PHE A 84 16.71 11.95 0.91
N SER A 85 16.58 11.12 1.96
CA SER A 85 16.46 11.56 3.35
C SER A 85 15.35 12.61 3.55
N VAL A 86 14.24 12.46 2.82
CA VAL A 86 13.07 13.34 2.98
C VAL A 86 12.45 13.05 4.35
N GLU A 87 12.48 14.04 5.24
CA GLU A 87 11.91 13.93 6.57
C GLU A 87 10.38 14.07 6.55
N SER A 88 9.74 13.51 7.58
CA SER A 88 8.32 13.73 7.80
C SER A 88 8.10 15.16 8.29
N GLY A 89 7.10 15.84 7.72
CA GLY A 89 6.69 17.15 8.21
C GLY A 89 6.08 17.08 9.61
N GLU A 90 5.93 18.25 10.23
CA GLU A 90 5.44 18.46 11.60
C GLU A 90 4.07 17.82 11.88
N SER A 91 3.30 17.50 10.84
CA SER A 91 1.97 16.90 10.92
C SER A 91 1.97 15.38 11.17
N CYS A 92 3.06 14.67 10.87
CA CYS A 92 3.12 13.21 11.02
C CYS A 92 3.71 12.85 12.39
N THR A 93 2.93 13.04 13.46
CA THR A 93 3.30 12.50 14.77
C THR A 93 3.01 11.01 14.79
N MET A 94 4.02 10.19 14.50
CA MET A 94 3.90 8.74 14.66
C MET A 94 3.91 8.42 16.16
N PRO A 95 2.93 7.67 16.70
CA PRO A 95 3.04 7.14 18.05
C PRO A 95 4.29 6.26 18.06
N TRP A 96 5.29 6.67 18.85
CA TRP A 96 6.59 6.01 18.92
C TRP A 96 6.39 4.50 19.09
N GLN A 97 6.81 3.73 18.10
CA GLN A 97 6.94 2.28 18.26
C GLN A 97 8.40 1.97 18.55
N PRO A 98 8.71 1.26 19.66
CA PRO A 98 10.07 0.83 19.92
C PRO A 98 10.57 0.04 18.70
N PRO A 99 11.83 0.23 18.28
CA PRO A 99 12.39 -0.55 17.19
C PRO A 99 12.22 -2.03 17.54
N LYS A 100 11.47 -2.77 16.72
CA LYS A 100 11.37 -4.21 16.89
C LYS A 100 12.80 -4.74 16.88
N PRO A 101 13.24 -5.49 17.91
CA PRO A 101 14.59 -6.04 17.92
C PRO A 101 14.78 -6.76 16.59
N ARG A 102 15.88 -6.44 15.89
CA ARG A 102 16.26 -7.17 14.68
C ARG A 102 16.45 -8.61 15.11
N LEU A 103 15.39 -9.42 15.00
CA LEU A 103 15.52 -10.86 14.93
C LEU A 103 16.44 -11.08 13.75
N MET A 104 17.71 -11.39 14.03
CA MET A 104 18.61 -11.93 13.04
C MET A 104 17.96 -13.21 12.54
N ARG A 105 17.14 -13.09 11.49
CA ARG A 105 16.68 -14.24 10.75
C ARG A 105 17.95 -14.93 10.30
N ALA A 106 18.12 -16.19 10.72
CA ALA A 106 19.16 -17.04 10.19
C ALA A 106 19.23 -16.81 8.67
N ARG A 107 20.42 -16.48 8.16
CA ARG A 107 20.63 -16.33 6.72
C ARG A 107 20.11 -17.61 6.08
N ARG A 108 18.95 -17.54 5.40
CA ARG A 108 18.53 -18.66 4.55
C ARG A 108 19.67 -18.86 3.55
N PRO A 109 20.11 -20.10 3.28
CA PRO A 109 21.09 -20.35 2.23
C PRO A 109 20.60 -19.66 0.96
N ARG A 110 21.49 -18.89 0.31
CA ARG A 110 21.20 -18.32 -1.02
C ARG A 110 20.84 -19.50 -1.93
N GLN A 111 19.57 -19.62 -2.28
CA GLN A 111 19.20 -20.47 -3.41
C GLN A 111 19.94 -19.91 -4.62
N PRO A 112 20.67 -20.75 -5.40
CA PRO A 112 21.27 -20.30 -6.64
C PRO A 112 20.15 -19.73 -7.51
N HIS A 113 20.30 -18.46 -7.85
CA HIS A 113 19.31 -17.66 -8.54
C HIS A 113 18.83 -18.38 -9.81
N ALA A 114 17.61 -18.92 -9.80
CA ALA A 114 16.84 -18.98 -11.03
C ALA A 114 16.67 -17.51 -11.45
N ARG A 115 17.32 -17.12 -12.55
CA ARG A 115 17.17 -15.82 -13.19
C ARG A 115 15.68 -15.55 -13.37
N ALA A 116 15.08 -14.80 -12.46
CA ALA A 116 13.74 -14.27 -12.64
C ALA A 116 13.86 -13.14 -13.67
N CYS A 117 13.93 -13.50 -14.95
CA CYS A 117 13.56 -12.57 -16.01
C CYS A 117 12.09 -12.23 -15.76
N ILE A 118 11.83 -11.02 -15.26
CA ILE A 118 10.49 -10.44 -15.33
C ILE A 118 10.21 -10.27 -16.82
N ARG A 119 9.52 -11.25 -17.41
CA ARG A 119 9.06 -11.20 -18.79
C ARG A 119 7.81 -10.33 -18.78
N TYR A 120 7.97 -9.01 -18.76
CA TYR A 120 6.91 -8.12 -19.22
C TYR A 120 6.67 -8.49 -20.70
N ARG A 121 5.50 -9.05 -21.02
CA ARG A 121 5.09 -9.16 -22.42
C ARG A 121 5.04 -7.74 -22.99
N GLY A 122 5.97 -7.41 -23.88
CA GLY A 122 5.83 -6.27 -24.79
C GLY A 122 6.56 -4.96 -24.45
N ALA A 123 7.40 -4.87 -23.41
CA ALA A 123 8.16 -3.64 -23.15
C ALA A 123 9.59 -3.72 -23.70
N THR A 124 9.84 -3.07 -24.84
CA THR A 124 11.19 -2.68 -25.27
C THR A 124 11.79 -1.84 -24.15
N ILE A 125 12.93 -2.28 -23.60
CA ILE A 125 13.74 -1.47 -22.68
C ILE A 125 14.10 -0.18 -23.42
N MET A 126 13.44 0.93 -23.05
CA MET A 126 13.83 2.26 -23.48
C MET A 126 15.19 2.54 -22.83
N ARG A 127 16.26 2.41 -23.63
CA ARG A 127 17.58 2.94 -23.30
C ARG A 127 17.44 4.46 -23.34
N LEU A 128 17.35 5.09 -22.17
CA LEU A 128 17.53 6.54 -22.07
C LEU A 128 18.99 6.88 -22.46
N PRO A 129 19.21 8.04 -23.11
CA PRO A 129 20.52 8.43 -23.65
C PRO A 129 21.60 8.59 -22.56
#